data_AF-A0A7J2Y7J9-F1
#
_entry.id   AF-A0A7J2Y7J9-F1
#
_cell.length_a   1.000
_cell.length_b   1.000
_cell.length_c   1.000
_cell.angle_alpha   90.00
_cell.angle_beta   90.00
_cell.angle_gamma   90.00
#
_symmetry.space_group_name_H-M   'P 1'
#
loop_
_entity.id
_entity.type
_entity.pdbx_description
1 polymer ?
#
loop_
_entity_poly.entity_id
_entity_poly.type
_entity_poly.pdbx_seq_one_letter_code
_entity_poly.pdbx_strand_id
1 'polypeptide(L)'
;MERRQLLTIIVAVVVIAAAASVTVFLLTMPPPGTTPTHVYIVEGDSEWFELPSGGRTDVFALVTDNGAPLFGVLVNVTASPSTEGTLSAASATTGTDGIARVEYAAFNRTDDVRVEFTFSAVLGGKEVSGSVEVRQLGIGREPTTARVKGLVMRAADRLPIDNATVQVNLLNMTGLPANTPSFFSNNSNSLGRFEIKDIPPRSAFVQTVKTGYKSARANITLVAGQNTRVDFLLEQLTGKVLVVWHTYSGKEQDEFNKLVDRYRATRPDLNVQVEVQPFAGAPEKFIVSATAGNAPDVMRFQNDRLGEIASLGYLEPLDSRLDPSTINLYTTDALAAMRIEGTIYALPATQDLLAIIYNRALFQAAGEPLPRDDWTTNDLVRIATNLTRPGQYGFVTPQTNGYYWFPWLMGYGGDIFTVPDTEPIDDDSDVGLNTNESARSVLFMHSLDKVHHVMFPNPGEDPMLTEFLSGKAAMITTGPWNIPRIEGAEIDYGIAPYPIVSETGQRAEPVLGVKGFAIWKLSSVKDDAFDFIKFVTSPAEQKKFALGVDGVPGTNDLPTYRAAFTDADILANPVISRFLLQASFSSEFPSRPEMGRVWGPVTDALTFIYEAVDPTVSDARAILTQEEMEIYG
;
A
#
# COMPACT_ATOMS: atom_id res chain seq x y z
N MET A 1 -62.90 -12.05 -17.67
CA MET A 1 -62.08 -12.88 -18.58
C MET A 1 -61.10 -11.96 -19.28
N GLU A 2 -59.85 -11.97 -18.88
CA GLU A 2 -58.78 -11.32 -19.64
C GLU A 2 -58.48 -12.18 -20.88
N ARG A 3 -58.39 -11.56 -22.06
CA ARG A 3 -57.92 -12.24 -23.26
C ARG A 3 -56.41 -12.05 -23.36
N ARG A 4 -55.64 -13.03 -22.90
CA ARG A 4 -54.21 -13.11 -23.20
C ARG A 4 -54.02 -13.33 -24.70
N GLN A 5 -53.13 -12.57 -25.33
CA GLN A 5 -52.52 -12.93 -26.61
C GLN A 5 -51.02 -13.05 -26.39
N LEU A 6 -50.43 -14.11 -26.95
CA LEU A 6 -48.98 -14.35 -26.92
C LEU A 6 -48.36 -13.74 -28.17
N LEU A 7 -47.25 -13.01 -27.98
CA LEU A 7 -46.38 -12.56 -29.07
C LEU A 7 -45.04 -13.31 -28.94
N THR A 8 -44.79 -14.26 -29.85
CA THR A 8 -43.56 -15.04 -29.90
C THR A 8 -42.56 -14.36 -30.84
N ILE A 9 -41.43 -13.89 -30.34
CA ILE A 9 -40.34 -13.31 -31.15
C ILE A 9 -39.20 -14.34 -31.28
N ILE A 10 -38.65 -14.45 -32.50
CA ILE A 10 -37.67 -15.46 -32.92
C ILE A 10 -36.29 -14.81 -33.06
N VAL A 11 -35.31 -15.28 -32.27
CA VAL A 11 -33.90 -14.88 -32.36
C VAL A 11 -33.03 -16.13 -32.50
N ALA A 12 -32.14 -16.15 -33.50
CA ALA A 12 -31.30 -17.29 -33.83
C ALA A 12 -29.82 -16.88 -33.95
N VAL A 13 -28.93 -17.62 -33.30
CA VAL A 13 -27.48 -17.38 -33.32
C VAL A 13 -26.78 -18.65 -33.79
N VAL A 14 -26.04 -18.56 -34.90
CA VAL A 14 -25.39 -19.73 -35.54
C VAL A 14 -23.93 -19.44 -35.85
N VAL A 15 -23.03 -20.25 -35.29
CA VAL A 15 -21.57 -20.13 -35.41
C VAL A 15 -21.05 -21.05 -36.51
N ILE A 16 -20.40 -20.49 -37.54
CA ILE A 16 -19.72 -21.26 -38.60
C ILE A 16 -18.34 -20.66 -38.83
N ALA A 17 -17.31 -21.50 -38.93
CA ALA A 17 -15.91 -21.07 -39.05
C ALA A 17 -15.29 -21.51 -40.39
N ALA A 18 -14.84 -20.53 -41.18
CA ALA A 18 -13.98 -20.70 -42.34
C ALA A 18 -12.74 -19.79 -42.22
N ALA A 19 -11.73 -20.00 -43.06
CA ALA A 19 -10.45 -19.31 -42.92
C ALA A 19 -10.54 -17.79 -43.22
N ALA A 20 -9.72 -17.00 -42.50
CA ALA A 20 -9.42 -15.59 -42.71
C ALA A 20 -10.59 -14.57 -42.65
N SER A 21 -11.85 -14.97 -42.44
CA SER A 21 -12.94 -14.02 -42.20
C SER A 21 -14.07 -14.59 -41.32
N VAL A 22 -14.86 -13.68 -40.75
CA VAL A 22 -15.81 -13.93 -39.67
C VAL A 22 -17.19 -13.44 -40.12
N THR A 23 -18.19 -14.33 -40.23
CA THR A 23 -19.54 -13.97 -40.73
C THR A 23 -20.63 -14.88 -40.19
N VAL A 24 -21.62 -14.31 -39.48
CA VAL A 24 -22.90 -14.98 -39.14
C VAL A 24 -23.91 -14.75 -40.26
N PHE A 25 -24.79 -15.71 -40.42
CA PHE A 25 -26.03 -15.59 -41.15
C PHE A 25 -27.19 -15.83 -40.18
N LEU A 26 -28.19 -14.94 -40.15
CA LEU A 26 -29.52 -15.39 -39.72
C LEU A 26 -30.13 -16.13 -40.91
N LEU A 27 -30.42 -17.41 -40.70
CA LEU A 27 -31.03 -18.31 -41.67
C LEU A 27 -32.25 -18.99 -41.04
N THR A 28 -33.33 -19.06 -41.79
CA THR A 28 -34.53 -19.80 -41.41
C THR A 28 -34.36 -21.28 -41.79
N MET A 29 -33.97 -22.09 -40.80
CA MET A 29 -33.74 -23.55 -40.85
C MET A 29 -32.47 -24.01 -41.61
N PRO A 30 -31.85 -25.14 -41.19
CA PRO A 30 -30.74 -25.77 -41.89
C PRO A 30 -31.20 -26.59 -43.12
N PRO A 31 -30.30 -26.93 -44.07
CA PRO A 31 -30.62 -27.83 -45.17
C PRO A 31 -30.98 -29.25 -44.68
N PRO A 32 -31.89 -29.96 -45.35
CA PRO A 32 -32.19 -31.36 -45.02
C PRO A 32 -30.94 -32.24 -45.12
N GLY A 33 -30.56 -32.89 -44.01
CA GLY A 33 -29.45 -33.86 -43.96
C GLY A 33 -28.17 -33.41 -43.26
N THR A 34 -28.10 -32.19 -42.69
CA THR A 34 -26.94 -31.74 -41.89
C THR A 34 -27.21 -31.80 -40.38
N THR A 35 -26.41 -32.57 -39.64
CA THR A 35 -26.42 -32.61 -38.17
C THR A 35 -25.56 -31.48 -37.58
N PRO A 36 -26.03 -30.72 -36.57
CA PRO A 36 -25.18 -29.76 -35.86
C PRO A 36 -24.05 -30.46 -35.09
N THR A 37 -22.83 -29.94 -35.13
CA THR A 37 -21.69 -30.43 -34.33
C THR A 37 -21.69 -29.92 -32.89
N HIS A 38 -22.45 -28.86 -32.59
CA HIS A 38 -22.60 -28.26 -31.28
C HIS A 38 -24.07 -27.87 -31.06
N VAL A 39 -24.57 -28.01 -29.83
CA VAL A 39 -25.90 -27.56 -29.42
C VAL A 39 -25.75 -26.42 -28.42
N TYR A 40 -26.26 -25.25 -28.79
CA TYR A 40 -26.25 -24.06 -27.95
C TYR A 40 -27.57 -23.97 -27.18
N ILE A 41 -27.48 -23.95 -25.85
CA ILE A 41 -28.64 -23.87 -24.95
C ILE A 41 -28.55 -22.55 -24.20
N VAL A 42 -29.65 -21.80 -24.18
CA VAL A 42 -29.77 -20.54 -23.45
C VAL A 42 -30.68 -20.79 -22.26
N GLU A 43 -30.10 -20.76 -21.07
CA GLU A 43 -30.82 -20.92 -19.81
C GLU A 43 -30.82 -19.58 -19.06
N GLY A 44 -31.94 -19.27 -18.39
CA GLY A 44 -32.14 -18.00 -17.71
C GLY A 44 -33.17 -18.14 -16.60
N ASP A 45 -32.69 -18.22 -15.36
CA ASP A 45 -33.53 -18.18 -14.17
C ASP A 45 -34.15 -16.80 -14.03
N SER A 46 -35.48 -16.75 -14.14
CA SER A 46 -36.28 -15.57 -13.79
C SER A 46 -37.62 -16.02 -13.22
N GLU A 47 -37.86 -15.66 -11.96
CA GLU A 47 -39.23 -15.67 -11.42
C GLU A 47 -40.02 -14.54 -12.08
N TRP A 48 -41.35 -14.69 -12.13
CA TRP A 48 -42.23 -13.69 -12.74
C TRP A 48 -42.19 -12.39 -11.93
N PHE A 49 -41.80 -11.29 -12.59
CA PHE A 49 -41.85 -9.94 -12.03
C PHE A 49 -42.86 -9.07 -12.81
N GLU A 50 -43.45 -8.10 -12.12
CA GLU A 50 -44.27 -7.06 -12.75
C GLU A 50 -43.40 -5.83 -13.06
N LEU A 51 -43.41 -5.35 -14.31
CA LEU A 51 -42.77 -4.10 -14.67
C LEU A 51 -43.81 -2.98 -14.82
N PRO A 52 -43.74 -1.90 -14.00
CA PRO A 52 -44.67 -0.77 -14.12
C PRO A 52 -44.38 0.06 -15.38
N SER A 53 -45.39 0.80 -15.85
CA SER A 53 -45.26 1.74 -16.98
C SER A 53 -44.19 2.80 -16.70
N GLY A 54 -43.22 2.93 -17.62
CA GLY A 54 -42.02 3.76 -17.46
C GLY A 54 -40.83 3.04 -16.82
N GLY A 55 -41.02 1.80 -16.34
CA GLY A 55 -39.99 0.98 -15.71
C GLY A 55 -38.99 0.38 -16.71
N ARG A 56 -37.79 0.10 -16.20
CA ARG A 56 -36.73 -0.65 -16.87
C ARG A 56 -36.21 -1.75 -15.94
N THR A 57 -35.84 -2.88 -16.53
CA THR A 57 -35.16 -3.99 -15.85
C THR A 57 -34.14 -4.62 -16.80
N ASP A 58 -33.16 -5.30 -16.23
CA ASP A 58 -32.13 -6.00 -16.99
C ASP A 58 -32.26 -7.51 -16.74
N VAL A 59 -32.56 -8.28 -17.79
CA VAL A 59 -32.67 -9.73 -17.74
C VAL A 59 -31.36 -10.34 -18.22
N PHE A 60 -30.70 -11.13 -17.36
CA PHE A 60 -29.44 -11.78 -17.71
C PHE A 60 -29.68 -13.22 -18.18
N ALA A 61 -29.19 -13.57 -19.36
CA ALA A 61 -29.30 -14.91 -19.94
C ALA A 61 -27.91 -15.52 -20.18
N LEU A 62 -27.73 -16.80 -19.88
CA LEU A 62 -26.45 -17.49 -20.02
C LEU A 62 -26.45 -18.37 -21.28
N VAL A 63 -25.54 -18.10 -22.21
CA VAL A 63 -25.37 -18.90 -23.43
C VAL A 63 -24.34 -19.99 -23.16
N THR A 64 -24.74 -21.25 -23.33
CA THR A 64 -23.87 -22.43 -23.15
C THR A 64 -23.65 -23.19 -24.46
N ASP A 65 -22.49 -23.83 -24.59
CA ASP A 65 -22.16 -24.83 -25.61
C ASP A 65 -22.12 -26.20 -24.91
N ASN A 66 -23.10 -27.07 -25.20
CA ASN A 66 -23.21 -28.40 -24.58
C ASN A 66 -23.09 -28.37 -23.02
N GLY A 67 -23.64 -27.34 -22.36
CA GLY A 67 -23.59 -27.16 -20.90
C GLY A 67 -22.35 -26.43 -20.35
N ALA A 68 -21.38 -26.05 -21.19
CA ALA A 68 -20.28 -25.18 -20.80
C ALA A 68 -20.62 -23.70 -21.12
N PRO A 69 -20.57 -22.76 -20.16
CA PRO A 69 -20.90 -21.35 -20.43
C PRO A 69 -19.87 -20.70 -21.39
N LEU A 70 -20.38 -20.04 -22.43
CA LEU A 70 -19.59 -19.27 -23.39
C LEU A 70 -19.55 -17.78 -23.03
N PHE A 71 -20.72 -17.17 -22.86
CA PHE A 71 -20.89 -15.77 -22.49
C PHE A 71 -22.28 -15.53 -21.89
N GLY A 72 -22.40 -14.48 -21.07
CA GLY A 72 -23.70 -13.95 -20.64
C GLY A 72 -24.16 -12.82 -21.55
N VAL A 73 -25.48 -12.65 -21.67
CA VAL A 73 -26.12 -11.56 -22.41
C VAL A 73 -27.00 -10.77 -21.43
N LEU A 74 -26.78 -9.46 -21.35
CA LEU A 74 -27.64 -8.54 -20.60
C LEU A 74 -28.70 -7.96 -21.53
N VAL A 75 -29.95 -8.39 -21.37
CA VAL A 75 -31.10 -7.90 -22.16
C VAL A 75 -31.80 -6.80 -21.38
N ASN A 76 -31.66 -5.56 -21.84
CA ASN A 76 -32.33 -4.42 -21.24
C ASN A 76 -33.78 -4.36 -21.73
N VAL A 77 -34.75 -4.37 -20.81
CA VAL A 77 -36.19 -4.33 -21.11
C VAL A 77 -36.78 -3.06 -20.50
N THR A 78 -37.33 -2.18 -21.34
CA THR A 78 -37.95 -0.91 -20.92
C THR A 78 -39.39 -0.82 -21.40
N ALA A 79 -40.33 -0.57 -20.47
CA ALA A 79 -41.74 -0.37 -20.77
C ALA A 79 -42.04 1.13 -20.91
N SER A 80 -42.33 1.62 -22.13
CA SER A 80 -42.62 3.05 -22.35
C SER A 80 -44.11 3.37 -22.18
N PRO A 81 -44.51 4.55 -21.64
CA PRO A 81 -45.91 4.80 -21.26
C PRO A 81 -46.85 5.09 -22.44
N SER A 82 -47.91 4.28 -22.57
CA SER A 82 -49.18 4.68 -23.21
C SER A 82 -50.36 3.95 -22.56
N THR A 83 -50.91 4.55 -21.50
CA THR A 83 -51.98 4.04 -20.62
C THR A 83 -51.67 2.75 -19.83
N GLU A 84 -52.47 2.47 -18.80
CA GLU A 84 -52.21 1.47 -17.77
C GLU A 84 -52.30 0.02 -18.31
N GLY A 85 -51.14 -0.63 -18.41
CA GLY A 85 -51.03 -2.07 -18.66
C GLY A 85 -49.76 -2.62 -18.00
N THR A 86 -49.88 -3.75 -17.31
CA THR A 86 -48.74 -4.48 -16.75
C THR A 86 -48.15 -5.40 -17.82
N LEU A 87 -46.83 -5.31 -18.00
CA LEU A 87 -46.06 -6.26 -18.80
C LEU A 87 -45.35 -7.23 -17.84
N SER A 88 -45.73 -8.50 -17.95
CA SER A 88 -45.02 -9.61 -17.31
C SER A 88 -44.14 -10.28 -18.36
N ALA A 89 -42.80 -10.23 -18.20
CA ALA A 89 -41.89 -10.98 -19.04
C ALA A 89 -42.06 -12.49 -18.80
N ALA A 90 -42.10 -13.29 -19.87
CA ALA A 90 -42.15 -14.75 -19.76
C ALA A 90 -40.79 -15.37 -20.14
N SER A 91 -40.61 -16.64 -19.73
CA SER A 91 -39.41 -17.42 -19.96
C SER A 91 -38.93 -17.42 -21.41
N ALA A 92 -37.66 -17.11 -21.64
CA ALA A 92 -37.00 -17.48 -22.88
C ALA A 92 -36.92 -19.01 -22.97
N THR A 93 -37.32 -19.59 -24.11
CA THR A 93 -37.21 -21.03 -24.34
C THR A 93 -36.54 -21.32 -25.68
N THR A 94 -35.49 -22.16 -25.65
CA THR A 94 -34.87 -22.70 -26.86
C THR A 94 -35.51 -24.02 -27.26
N GLY A 95 -35.91 -24.14 -28.52
CA GLY A 95 -36.20 -25.44 -29.12
C GLY A 95 -34.90 -26.19 -29.44
N THR A 96 -35.02 -27.45 -29.85
CA THR A 96 -33.90 -28.25 -30.38
C THR A 96 -33.33 -27.73 -31.71
N ASP A 97 -33.88 -26.63 -32.22
CA ASP A 97 -33.44 -25.88 -33.39
C ASP A 97 -32.45 -24.73 -33.06
N GLY A 98 -32.10 -24.52 -31.80
CA GLY A 98 -31.16 -23.46 -31.37
C GLY A 98 -31.73 -22.04 -31.50
N ILE A 99 -33.05 -21.91 -31.64
CA ILE A 99 -33.75 -20.63 -31.72
C ILE A 99 -34.27 -20.25 -30.34
N ALA A 100 -33.76 -19.15 -29.80
CA ALA A 100 -34.32 -18.52 -28.61
C ALA A 100 -35.65 -17.86 -28.98
N ARG A 101 -36.72 -18.34 -28.35
CA ARG A 101 -38.06 -17.76 -28.43
C ARG A 101 -38.31 -17.00 -27.14
N VAL A 102 -38.63 -15.72 -27.25
CA VAL A 102 -39.09 -14.94 -26.10
C VAL A 102 -40.56 -14.64 -26.31
N GLU A 103 -41.35 -14.94 -25.29
CA GLU A 103 -42.79 -14.69 -25.27
C GLU A 103 -43.12 -13.62 -24.22
N TYR A 104 -44.20 -12.88 -24.49
CA TYR A 104 -44.69 -11.85 -23.59
C TYR A 104 -46.21 -11.97 -23.50
N ALA A 105 -46.74 -11.76 -22.30
CA ALA A 105 -48.17 -11.64 -22.07
C ALA A 105 -48.50 -10.19 -21.72
N ALA A 106 -49.22 -9.51 -22.62
CA ALA A 106 -49.77 -8.19 -22.35
C ALA A 106 -51.14 -8.33 -21.65
N PHE A 107 -51.31 -7.63 -20.54
CA PHE A 107 -52.57 -7.55 -19.81
C PHE A 107 -53.18 -6.15 -19.96
N ASN A 108 -54.46 -6.12 -20.33
CA ASN A 108 -55.24 -4.94 -20.77
C ASN A 108 -54.87 -4.35 -22.15
N ARG A 109 -55.68 -3.36 -22.59
CA ARG A 109 -55.51 -2.65 -23.86
C ARG A 109 -54.36 -1.66 -23.77
N THR A 110 -53.25 -1.99 -24.42
CA THR A 110 -52.18 -1.03 -24.74
C THR A 110 -52.19 -0.75 -26.25
N ASP A 111 -52.39 0.51 -26.62
CA ASP A 111 -52.31 0.96 -28.01
C ASP A 111 -50.87 1.48 -28.31
N ASP A 112 -50.22 0.88 -29.31
CA ASP A 112 -48.82 1.09 -29.77
C ASP A 112 -47.71 0.82 -28.73
N VAL A 113 -47.55 -0.44 -28.31
CA VAL A 113 -46.39 -0.88 -27.51
C VAL A 113 -45.12 -0.84 -28.37
N ARG A 114 -44.05 -0.25 -27.82
CA ARG A 114 -42.69 -0.33 -28.38
C ARG A 114 -41.78 -1.04 -27.40
N VAL A 115 -40.91 -1.91 -27.93
CA VAL A 115 -39.85 -2.58 -27.16
C VAL A 115 -38.56 -2.41 -27.94
N GLU A 116 -37.59 -1.71 -27.37
CA GLU A 116 -36.23 -1.65 -27.90
C GLU A 116 -35.35 -2.65 -27.17
N PHE A 117 -34.71 -3.54 -27.91
CA PHE A 117 -33.79 -4.53 -27.39
C PHE A 117 -32.36 -4.08 -27.65
N THR A 118 -31.70 -3.51 -26.65
CA THR A 118 -30.26 -3.25 -26.66
C THR A 118 -29.49 -4.47 -26.18
N PHE A 119 -28.39 -4.81 -26.85
CA PHE A 119 -27.42 -5.80 -26.38
C PHE A 119 -26.00 -5.25 -26.48
N SER A 120 -25.15 -5.61 -25.52
CA SER A 120 -23.70 -5.45 -25.61
C SER A 120 -22.99 -6.73 -25.14
N ALA A 121 -21.86 -7.03 -25.75
CA ALA A 121 -20.99 -8.15 -25.40
C ALA A 121 -19.53 -7.74 -25.61
N VAL A 122 -18.64 -8.16 -24.70
CA VAL A 122 -17.20 -7.93 -24.84
C VAL A 122 -16.55 -9.20 -25.39
N LEU A 123 -16.03 -9.12 -26.62
CA LEU A 123 -15.43 -10.23 -27.35
C LEU A 123 -13.98 -9.90 -27.68
N GLY A 124 -13.04 -10.68 -27.16
CA GLY A 124 -11.59 -10.48 -27.40
C GLY A 124 -11.08 -9.09 -26.98
N GLY A 125 -11.64 -8.51 -25.91
CA GLY A 125 -11.26 -7.18 -25.41
C GLY A 125 -11.87 -6.01 -26.19
N LYS A 126 -12.79 -6.25 -27.14
CA LYS A 126 -13.59 -5.20 -27.80
C LYS A 126 -15.06 -5.33 -27.40
N GLU A 127 -15.67 -4.21 -27.05
CA GLU A 127 -17.12 -4.13 -26.90
C GLU A 127 -17.80 -4.12 -28.27
N VAL A 128 -18.83 -4.94 -28.43
CA VAL A 128 -19.69 -5.01 -29.60
C VAL A 128 -21.13 -4.87 -29.11
N SER A 129 -21.84 -3.87 -29.61
CA SER A 129 -23.21 -3.56 -29.20
C SER A 129 -24.12 -3.29 -30.40
N GLY A 130 -25.43 -3.38 -30.16
CA GLY A 130 -26.46 -3.08 -31.15
C GLY A 130 -27.83 -2.93 -30.49
N SER A 131 -28.79 -2.34 -31.22
CA SER A 131 -30.19 -2.29 -30.80
C SER A 131 -31.16 -2.67 -31.91
N VAL A 132 -32.35 -3.12 -31.52
CA VAL A 132 -33.47 -3.42 -32.41
C VAL A 132 -34.77 -2.87 -31.79
N GLU A 133 -35.38 -1.84 -32.39
CA GLU A 133 -36.74 -1.40 -32.06
C GLU A 133 -37.77 -2.34 -32.70
N VAL A 134 -38.71 -2.84 -31.91
CA VAL A 134 -39.91 -3.55 -32.38
C VAL A 134 -41.16 -2.78 -31.94
N ARG A 135 -42.08 -2.56 -32.87
CA ARG A 135 -43.38 -1.92 -32.64
C ARG A 135 -44.53 -2.90 -32.82
N GLN A 136 -45.53 -2.81 -31.95
CA GLN A 136 -46.78 -3.58 -32.06
C GLN A 136 -47.98 -2.65 -32.30
N LEU A 137 -48.39 -2.55 -33.56
CA LEU A 137 -49.49 -1.70 -34.04
C LEU A 137 -50.89 -2.29 -33.76
N GLY A 138 -51.23 -2.40 -32.47
CA GLY A 138 -52.61 -2.56 -31.97
C GLY A 138 -53.23 -3.96 -32.10
N ILE A 139 -54.26 -4.20 -31.28
CA ILE A 139 -54.96 -5.49 -31.22
C ILE A 139 -55.92 -5.63 -32.42
N GLY A 140 -55.51 -6.34 -33.46
CA GLY A 140 -56.42 -6.70 -34.57
C GLY A 140 -55.79 -6.94 -35.95
N ARG A 141 -54.46 -6.92 -36.10
CA ARG A 141 -53.75 -7.28 -37.34
C ARG A 141 -52.64 -8.30 -37.06
N GLU A 142 -52.31 -9.10 -38.06
CA GLU A 142 -51.32 -10.18 -37.94
C GLU A 142 -49.90 -9.64 -37.66
N PRO A 143 -49.06 -10.39 -36.92
CA PRO A 143 -47.71 -9.94 -36.55
C PRO A 143 -46.79 -9.83 -37.78
N THR A 144 -46.49 -8.59 -38.17
CA THR A 144 -45.52 -8.28 -39.24
C THR A 144 -44.09 -8.66 -38.82
N THR A 145 -43.44 -9.50 -39.62
CA THR A 145 -42.10 -10.05 -39.32
C THR A 145 -40.96 -9.11 -39.74
N ALA A 146 -39.89 -9.04 -38.94
CA ALA A 146 -38.64 -8.34 -39.23
C ALA A 146 -37.46 -9.32 -39.41
N ARG A 147 -36.36 -8.88 -40.07
CA ARG A 147 -35.15 -9.69 -40.36
C ARG A 147 -33.87 -8.84 -40.36
N VAL A 148 -32.81 -9.26 -39.65
CA VAL A 148 -31.44 -8.68 -39.66
C VAL A 148 -30.37 -9.81 -39.58
N LYS A 149 -29.04 -9.55 -39.54
CA LYS A 149 -27.95 -10.52 -39.84
C LYS A 149 -26.54 -10.14 -39.27
N GLY A 150 -25.89 -10.96 -38.40
CA GLY A 150 -24.48 -10.81 -37.90
C GLY A 150 -24.28 -11.35 -36.45
N LEU A 151 -23.08 -11.62 -35.85
CA LEU A 151 -21.69 -11.88 -36.31
C LEU A 151 -20.92 -12.83 -35.31
N VAL A 152 -19.70 -13.33 -35.63
CA VAL A 152 -18.89 -14.35 -34.87
C VAL A 152 -17.54 -13.75 -34.35
N MET A 153 -16.44 -14.38 -33.85
CA MET A 153 -15.80 -15.73 -33.67
C MET A 153 -14.62 -15.57 -32.64
N ARG A 154 -13.78 -16.50 -32.14
CA ARG A 154 -13.53 -17.98 -32.11
C ARG A 154 -12.71 -18.29 -30.82
N ALA A 155 -11.98 -19.43 -30.68
CA ALA A 155 -11.13 -19.74 -29.51
C ALA A 155 -9.83 -20.55 -29.81
N ALA A 156 -8.77 -20.27 -29.03
CA ALA A 156 -7.55 -21.04 -28.78
C ALA A 156 -6.94 -20.58 -27.42
N ASP A 157 -5.85 -21.21 -26.97
CA ASP A 157 -5.08 -20.89 -25.76
C ASP A 157 -5.79 -21.06 -24.39
N ARG A 158 -5.34 -22.08 -23.62
CA ARG A 158 -5.61 -22.27 -22.18
C ARG A 158 -4.37 -22.90 -21.54
N LEU A 159 -4.00 -22.45 -20.34
CA LEU A 159 -2.87 -22.97 -19.56
C LEU A 159 -3.33 -23.33 -18.12
N PRO A 160 -2.62 -24.24 -17.43
CA PRO A 160 -3.03 -24.72 -16.09
C PRO A 160 -2.79 -23.67 -14.99
N ILE A 161 -3.44 -23.89 -13.84
CA ILE A 161 -3.31 -23.10 -12.61
C ILE A 161 -2.76 -24.01 -11.52
N ASP A 162 -1.61 -23.66 -10.94
CA ASP A 162 -1.00 -24.32 -9.79
C ASP A 162 -0.78 -23.30 -8.65
N ASN A 163 -0.72 -23.78 -7.40
CA ASN A 163 -0.33 -23.02 -6.20
C ASN A 163 -1.13 -21.75 -5.86
N ALA A 164 -2.46 -21.79 -5.95
CA ALA A 164 -3.34 -20.71 -5.47
C ALA A 164 -3.94 -21.01 -4.07
N THR A 165 -3.78 -20.07 -3.13
CA THR A 165 -4.35 -20.13 -1.77
C THR A 165 -5.48 -19.12 -1.62
N VAL A 166 -6.61 -19.53 -1.03
CA VAL A 166 -7.77 -18.65 -0.78
C VAL A 166 -8.19 -18.75 0.68
N GLN A 167 -8.39 -17.59 1.31
CA GLN A 167 -8.91 -17.45 2.67
C GLN A 167 -10.37 -17.01 2.62
N VAL A 168 -11.21 -17.59 3.50
CA VAL A 168 -12.62 -17.20 3.64
C VAL A 168 -12.90 -16.84 5.09
N ASN A 169 -13.41 -15.62 5.31
CA ASN A 169 -13.66 -15.04 6.62
C ASN A 169 -15.18 -14.94 6.85
N LEU A 170 -15.73 -15.83 7.69
CA LEU A 170 -17.14 -15.81 8.06
C LEU A 170 -17.37 -14.83 9.23
N LEU A 171 -18.00 -13.68 8.95
CA LEU A 171 -18.26 -12.64 9.95
C LEU A 171 -19.68 -12.72 10.51
N ASN A 172 -19.79 -12.64 11.83
CA ASN A 172 -21.06 -12.63 12.55
C ASN A 172 -21.56 -11.19 12.75
N MET A 173 -22.52 -10.73 11.94
CA MET A 173 -23.06 -9.34 12.01
C MET A 173 -23.91 -9.02 13.26
N THR A 174 -24.08 -9.95 14.18
CA THR A 174 -24.61 -9.71 15.53
C THR A 174 -23.51 -10.06 16.53
N GLY A 175 -23.02 -9.07 17.28
CA GLY A 175 -21.72 -9.13 17.97
C GLY A 175 -21.52 -10.28 18.98
N LEU A 176 -20.24 -10.52 19.28
CA LEU A 176 -19.67 -11.61 20.10
C LEU A 176 -19.55 -12.98 19.37
N PRO A 177 -18.56 -13.81 19.76
CA PRO A 177 -17.53 -14.20 18.77
C PRO A 177 -17.66 -15.61 18.17
N ALA A 178 -17.10 -15.76 16.97
CA ALA A 178 -16.76 -17.02 16.32
C ALA A 178 -15.59 -16.83 15.33
N ASN A 179 -14.46 -16.30 15.80
CA ASN A 179 -13.32 -15.90 14.95
C ASN A 179 -12.44 -17.10 14.54
N THR A 180 -12.98 -18.03 13.76
CA THR A 180 -12.25 -19.19 13.22
C THR A 180 -12.14 -19.09 11.69
N PRO A 181 -11.12 -18.39 11.13
CA PRO A 181 -10.91 -18.35 9.69
C PRO A 181 -10.63 -19.75 9.15
N SER A 182 -11.18 -20.07 7.98
CA SER A 182 -10.99 -21.36 7.32
C SER A 182 -10.09 -21.18 6.09
N PHE A 183 -8.98 -21.93 6.07
CA PHE A 183 -7.97 -21.86 5.01
C PHE A 183 -8.13 -23.03 4.05
N PHE A 184 -8.13 -22.75 2.75
CA PHE A 184 -8.23 -23.77 1.70
C PHE A 184 -7.14 -23.58 0.65
N SER A 185 -6.40 -24.66 0.38
CA SER A 185 -5.44 -24.76 -0.74
C SER A 185 -5.99 -25.71 -1.81
N ASN A 186 -5.67 -25.45 -3.08
CA ASN A 186 -6.07 -26.31 -4.19
C ASN A 186 -4.86 -26.79 -4.99
N ASN A 187 -4.72 -28.11 -5.12
CA ASN A 187 -3.69 -28.79 -5.91
C ASN A 187 -4.30 -29.45 -7.17
N SER A 188 -5.19 -28.77 -7.90
CA SER A 188 -5.84 -29.32 -9.10
C SER A 188 -5.82 -28.37 -10.30
N ASN A 189 -5.36 -28.91 -11.44
CA ASN A 189 -4.84 -28.17 -12.60
C ASN A 189 -5.92 -27.52 -13.51
N SER A 190 -7.13 -27.28 -13.01
CA SER A 190 -8.23 -26.71 -13.80
C SER A 190 -9.17 -25.86 -12.95
N LEU A 191 -9.25 -24.55 -13.24
CA LEU A 191 -10.17 -23.55 -12.68
C LEU A 191 -10.40 -23.68 -11.16
N GLY A 192 -9.69 -22.87 -10.36
CA GLY A 192 -9.69 -22.91 -8.89
C GLY A 192 -11.09 -22.86 -8.23
N ARG A 193 -11.72 -24.03 -8.12
CA ARG A 193 -13.02 -24.27 -7.50
C ARG A 193 -12.81 -24.74 -6.06
N PHE A 194 -13.56 -24.15 -5.14
CA PHE A 194 -13.50 -24.48 -3.72
C PHE A 194 -14.92 -24.87 -3.27
N GLU A 195 -15.10 -26.10 -2.81
CA GLU A 195 -16.38 -26.57 -2.27
C GLU A 195 -16.33 -26.47 -0.74
N ILE A 196 -16.99 -25.45 -0.17
CA ILE A 196 -17.09 -25.27 1.28
C ILE A 196 -18.41 -25.88 1.75
N LYS A 197 -18.36 -26.68 2.81
CA LYS A 197 -19.52 -27.38 3.38
C LYS A 197 -19.89 -26.76 4.72
N ASP A 198 -21.14 -26.96 5.12
CA ASP A 198 -21.67 -26.60 6.44
C ASP A 198 -21.61 -25.10 6.80
N ILE A 199 -21.48 -24.19 5.81
CA ILE A 199 -21.68 -22.75 6.06
C ILE A 199 -23.14 -22.51 6.49
N PRO A 200 -23.40 -21.97 7.70
CA PRO A 200 -24.75 -21.66 8.15
C PRO A 200 -25.34 -20.49 7.34
N PRO A 201 -26.68 -20.44 7.12
CA PRO A 201 -27.31 -19.45 6.24
C PRO A 201 -27.24 -18.03 6.82
N ARG A 202 -26.14 -17.32 6.50
CA ARG A 202 -25.82 -15.93 6.84
C ARG A 202 -24.94 -15.32 5.74
N SER A 203 -24.80 -14.00 5.74
CA SER A 203 -23.95 -13.26 4.78
C SER A 203 -22.48 -13.68 4.88
N ALA A 204 -21.99 -14.41 3.89
CA ALA A 204 -20.56 -14.73 3.74
C ALA A 204 -19.88 -13.67 2.88
N PHE A 205 -18.67 -13.26 3.29
CA PHE A 205 -17.78 -12.42 2.50
C PHE A 205 -16.50 -13.19 2.18
N VAL A 206 -15.94 -12.97 0.99
CA VAL A 206 -14.66 -13.57 0.58
C VAL A 206 -13.65 -12.48 0.27
N GLN A 207 -12.43 -12.66 0.75
CA GLN A 207 -11.32 -11.73 0.58
C GLN A 207 -10.10 -12.50 0.08
N THR A 208 -9.68 -12.25 -1.16
CA THR A 208 -8.48 -12.86 -1.74
C THR A 208 -7.24 -12.15 -1.19
N VAL A 209 -6.42 -12.86 -0.40
CA VAL A 209 -5.36 -12.24 0.42
C VAL A 209 -4.02 -12.08 -0.31
N LYS A 210 -3.67 -12.94 -1.29
CA LYS A 210 -2.49 -12.73 -2.15
C LYS A 210 -2.64 -13.48 -3.50
N THR A 211 -2.92 -12.77 -4.60
CA THR A 211 -3.06 -13.41 -5.93
C THR A 211 -2.76 -12.55 -7.15
N GLY A 212 -2.17 -13.15 -8.19
CA GLY A 212 -2.03 -12.58 -9.54
C GLY A 212 -3.26 -12.73 -10.44
N TYR A 213 -4.41 -12.17 -10.03
CA TYR A 213 -5.63 -12.13 -10.85
C TYR A 213 -6.16 -10.69 -10.96
N LYS A 214 -6.70 -10.31 -12.13
CA LYS A 214 -7.26 -8.96 -12.39
C LYS A 214 -8.54 -8.68 -11.60
N SER A 215 -9.31 -9.73 -11.34
CA SER A 215 -10.45 -9.68 -10.43
C SER A 215 -10.75 -11.08 -9.91
N ALA A 216 -11.35 -11.14 -8.73
CA ALA A 216 -12.06 -12.31 -8.23
C ALA A 216 -13.55 -11.99 -8.24
N ARG A 217 -14.36 -12.78 -8.96
CA ARG A 217 -15.82 -12.76 -8.84
C ARG A 217 -16.26 -14.04 -8.14
N ALA A 218 -16.97 -13.90 -7.03
CA ALA A 218 -17.51 -15.01 -6.27
C ALA A 218 -19.03 -15.08 -6.48
N ASN A 219 -19.51 -16.17 -7.07
CA ASN A 219 -20.93 -16.49 -7.12
C ASN A 219 -21.27 -17.32 -5.88
N ILE A 220 -21.98 -16.72 -4.91
CA ILE A 220 -22.39 -17.37 -3.67
C ILE A 220 -23.85 -17.83 -3.81
N THR A 221 -24.08 -19.14 -3.90
CA THR A 221 -25.44 -19.70 -4.00
C THR A 221 -25.89 -20.21 -2.64
N LEU A 222 -26.67 -19.37 -1.93
CA LEU A 222 -27.29 -19.72 -0.65
C LEU A 222 -28.59 -20.51 -0.88
N VAL A 223 -28.53 -21.84 -0.83
CA VAL A 223 -29.73 -22.70 -0.83
C VAL A 223 -30.15 -22.98 0.61
N ALA A 224 -31.38 -22.59 0.96
CA ALA A 224 -31.91 -22.78 2.31
C ALA A 224 -31.96 -24.27 2.69
N GLY A 225 -31.09 -24.70 3.62
CA GLY A 225 -31.04 -26.06 4.15
C GLY A 225 -30.07 -27.03 3.46
N GLN A 226 -29.18 -26.56 2.57
CA GLN A 226 -28.08 -27.37 2.03
C GLN A 226 -26.75 -26.60 2.00
N ASN A 227 -25.66 -27.30 1.66
CA ASN A 227 -24.30 -26.75 1.60
C ASN A 227 -24.23 -25.52 0.67
N THR A 228 -23.71 -24.41 1.20
CA THR A 228 -23.51 -23.17 0.42
C THR A 228 -22.35 -23.33 -0.54
N ARG A 229 -22.63 -23.35 -1.84
CA ARG A 229 -21.60 -23.42 -2.87
C ARG A 229 -21.11 -22.02 -3.25
N VAL A 230 -19.78 -21.86 -3.37
CA VAL A 230 -19.14 -20.62 -3.81
C VAL A 230 -18.21 -20.92 -4.98
N ASP A 231 -18.64 -20.57 -6.20
CA ASP A 231 -17.78 -20.67 -7.38
C ASP A 231 -17.02 -19.35 -7.59
N PHE A 232 -15.70 -19.45 -7.75
CA PHE A 232 -14.84 -18.31 -8.07
C PHE A 232 -14.47 -18.30 -9.55
N LEU A 233 -14.56 -17.13 -10.18
CA LEU A 233 -13.81 -16.83 -11.40
C LEU A 233 -12.61 -15.95 -11.03
N LEU A 234 -11.42 -16.44 -11.38
CA LEU A 234 -10.14 -15.76 -11.21
C LEU A 234 -9.55 -15.52 -12.61
N GLU A 235 -9.54 -14.27 -13.08
CA GLU A 235 -9.00 -13.91 -14.40
C GLU A 235 -7.50 -13.58 -14.28
N GLN A 236 -6.64 -14.37 -14.91
CA GLN A 236 -5.19 -14.31 -14.69
C GLN A 236 -4.58 -12.98 -15.14
N LEU A 237 -3.82 -12.34 -14.25
CA LEU A 237 -2.84 -11.34 -14.68
C LEU A 237 -1.79 -12.09 -15.51
N THR A 238 -1.70 -11.75 -16.80
CA THR A 238 -0.67 -12.26 -17.70
C THR A 238 0.67 -11.58 -17.39
N GLY A 239 1.23 -11.90 -16.22
CA GLY A 239 2.42 -11.30 -15.63
C GLY A 239 2.54 -11.69 -14.17
N LYS A 240 3.76 -11.68 -13.63
CA LYS A 240 4.00 -11.90 -12.19
C LYS A 240 3.43 -10.70 -11.40
N VAL A 241 3.11 -10.90 -10.12
CA VAL A 241 2.84 -9.77 -9.19
C VAL A 241 4.00 -9.65 -8.23
N LEU A 242 4.44 -8.42 -7.98
CA LEU A 242 5.37 -8.05 -6.92
C LEU A 242 4.65 -7.10 -5.96
N VAL A 243 4.43 -7.49 -4.71
CA VAL A 243 3.85 -6.60 -3.69
C VAL A 243 4.98 -5.92 -2.91
N VAL A 244 4.98 -4.59 -2.90
CA VAL A 244 6.01 -3.75 -2.27
C VAL A 244 5.35 -2.87 -1.20
N TRP A 245 5.82 -2.96 0.04
CA TRP A 245 5.44 -2.02 1.10
C TRP A 245 6.55 -0.98 1.32
N HIS A 246 6.16 0.28 1.57
CA HIS A 246 7.10 1.36 1.86
C HIS A 246 6.56 2.32 2.93
N THR A 247 7.48 3.02 3.59
CA THR A 247 7.18 3.98 4.67
C THR A 247 7.30 5.46 4.27
N TYR A 248 7.65 5.74 3.01
CA TYR A 248 7.69 7.09 2.43
C TYR A 248 6.34 7.83 2.53
N SER A 249 6.40 9.15 2.73
CA SER A 249 5.25 10.06 2.91
C SER A 249 5.35 11.32 2.03
N GLY A 250 4.23 11.99 1.74
CA GLY A 250 4.22 13.27 1.03
C GLY A 250 5.05 13.28 -0.27
N LYS A 251 5.99 14.22 -0.42
CA LYS A 251 6.89 14.29 -1.60
C LYS A 251 7.71 13.01 -1.80
N GLU A 252 8.10 12.32 -0.73
CA GLU A 252 8.83 11.03 -0.83
C GLU A 252 7.96 9.97 -1.52
N GLN A 253 6.67 9.91 -1.15
CA GLN A 253 5.71 8.99 -1.75
C GLN A 253 5.44 9.33 -3.22
N ASP A 254 5.33 10.62 -3.56
CA ASP A 254 5.11 11.07 -4.94
C ASP A 254 6.30 10.74 -5.86
N GLU A 255 7.54 10.99 -5.44
CA GLU A 255 8.73 10.62 -6.23
C GLU A 255 8.98 9.10 -6.20
N PHE A 256 8.62 8.38 -5.14
CA PHE A 256 8.68 6.92 -5.14
C PHE A 256 7.68 6.30 -6.14
N ASN A 257 6.47 6.85 -6.24
CA ASN A 257 5.50 6.45 -7.28
C ASN A 257 6.06 6.67 -8.69
N LYS A 258 6.65 7.85 -8.95
CA LYS A 258 7.34 8.13 -10.23
C LYS A 258 8.47 7.14 -10.52
N LEU A 259 9.30 6.84 -9.52
CA LEU A 259 10.39 5.89 -9.60
C LEU A 259 9.88 4.49 -9.96
N VAL A 260 8.80 4.04 -9.30
CA VAL A 260 8.11 2.77 -9.59
C VAL A 260 7.51 2.77 -11.00
N ASP A 261 6.99 3.88 -11.50
CA ASP A 261 6.55 4.00 -12.90
C ASP A 261 7.72 3.94 -13.90
N ARG A 262 8.88 4.51 -13.57
CA ARG A 262 10.12 4.34 -14.37
C ARG A 262 10.56 2.87 -14.44
N TYR A 263 10.33 2.08 -13.37
CA TYR A 263 10.57 0.64 -13.37
C TYR A 263 9.48 -0.16 -14.12
N ARG A 264 8.19 0.16 -13.94
CA ARG A 264 7.09 -0.46 -14.70
C ARG A 264 7.28 -0.29 -16.22
N ALA A 265 7.87 0.82 -16.66
CA ALA A 265 8.22 1.06 -18.06
C ALA A 265 9.35 0.15 -18.60
N THR A 266 10.24 -0.39 -17.75
CA THR A 266 11.27 -1.37 -18.16
C THR A 266 10.80 -2.82 -17.97
N ARG A 267 9.83 -3.07 -17.08
CA ARG A 267 9.27 -4.39 -16.75
C ARG A 267 7.75 -4.49 -17.00
N PRO A 268 7.26 -4.35 -18.25
CA PRO A 268 5.83 -4.47 -18.57
C PRO A 268 5.26 -5.91 -18.39
N ASP A 269 6.12 -6.89 -18.11
CA ASP A 269 5.77 -8.27 -17.76
C ASP A 269 5.42 -8.47 -16.26
N LEU A 270 5.66 -7.45 -15.43
CA LEU A 270 5.61 -7.51 -13.97
C LEU A 270 4.65 -6.46 -13.40
N ASN A 271 3.57 -6.91 -12.76
CA ASN A 271 2.64 -6.04 -12.06
C ASN A 271 3.18 -5.69 -10.68
N VAL A 272 3.94 -4.60 -10.58
CA VAL A 272 4.41 -4.04 -9.31
C VAL A 272 3.29 -3.26 -8.64
N GLN A 273 2.85 -3.77 -7.48
CA GLN A 273 1.87 -3.15 -6.60
C GLN A 273 2.60 -2.51 -5.42
N VAL A 274 2.33 -1.23 -5.14
CA VAL A 274 2.93 -0.49 -4.03
C VAL A 274 1.84 -0.12 -3.02
N GLU A 275 2.13 -0.33 -1.74
CA GLU A 275 1.28 0.10 -0.63
C GLU A 275 2.11 0.93 0.37
N VAL A 276 1.67 2.16 0.61
CA VAL A 276 2.21 2.97 1.70
C VAL A 276 1.76 2.40 3.05
N GLN A 277 2.69 2.32 3.98
CA GLN A 277 2.47 1.97 5.38
C GLN A 277 2.89 3.17 6.25
N PRO A 278 2.18 3.49 7.34
CA PRO A 278 2.69 4.42 8.34
C PRO A 278 4.07 3.97 8.84
N PHE A 279 5.00 4.89 9.06
CA PHE A 279 6.35 4.55 9.53
C PHE A 279 6.32 3.83 10.89
N ALA A 280 5.55 4.36 11.84
CA ALA A 280 5.24 3.67 13.10
C ALA A 280 4.27 2.50 12.86
N GLY A 281 4.58 1.32 13.40
CA GLY A 281 3.76 0.10 13.24
C GLY A 281 4.04 -0.71 11.97
N ALA A 282 4.85 -0.20 11.04
CA ALA A 282 5.22 -0.89 9.80
C ALA A 282 6.04 -2.18 10.04
N PRO A 283 7.10 -2.18 10.89
CA PRO A 283 7.84 -3.39 11.27
C PRO A 283 6.92 -4.47 11.86
N GLU A 284 6.08 -4.10 12.82
CA GLU A 284 5.16 -5.00 13.52
C GLU A 284 4.12 -5.59 12.55
N LYS A 285 3.56 -4.76 11.66
CA LYS A 285 2.63 -5.22 10.62
C LYS A 285 3.32 -6.20 9.67
N PHE A 286 4.59 -5.99 9.31
CA PHE A 286 5.34 -6.94 8.51
C PHE A 286 5.59 -8.25 9.26
N ILE A 287 6.03 -8.21 10.53
CA ILE A 287 6.23 -9.39 11.39
C ILE A 287 4.95 -10.22 11.45
N VAL A 288 3.81 -9.62 11.79
CA VAL A 288 2.51 -10.29 11.84
C VAL A 288 2.13 -10.91 10.50
N SER A 289 2.38 -10.22 9.39
CA SER A 289 2.05 -10.72 8.04
C SER A 289 3.02 -11.83 7.59
N ALA A 290 4.29 -11.79 8.02
CA ALA A 290 5.27 -12.83 7.76
C ALA A 290 4.94 -14.10 8.55
N THR A 291 4.54 -13.96 9.83
CA THR A 291 4.01 -15.05 10.67
C THR A 291 2.75 -15.68 10.05
N ALA A 292 1.85 -14.86 9.50
CA ALA A 292 0.62 -15.31 8.83
C ALA A 292 0.83 -15.84 7.40
N GLY A 293 2.06 -15.80 6.87
CA GLY A 293 2.38 -16.29 5.52
C GLY A 293 1.86 -15.41 4.38
N ASN A 294 1.52 -14.15 4.64
CA ASN A 294 0.92 -13.22 3.67
C ASN A 294 1.64 -11.86 3.55
N ALA A 295 2.89 -11.75 4.02
CA ALA A 295 3.71 -10.55 3.87
C ALA A 295 3.88 -10.08 2.40
N PRO A 296 4.20 -8.79 2.19
CA PRO A 296 4.65 -8.30 0.89
C PRO A 296 5.93 -9.03 0.45
N ASP A 297 6.22 -8.97 -0.84
CA ASP A 297 7.43 -9.58 -1.41
C ASP A 297 8.68 -8.73 -1.13
N VAL A 298 8.50 -7.40 -1.02
CA VAL A 298 9.53 -6.41 -0.66
C VAL A 298 8.98 -5.46 0.41
N MET A 299 9.82 -5.04 1.36
CA MET A 299 9.48 -4.02 2.37
C MET A 299 10.66 -3.06 2.58
N ARG A 300 10.37 -1.75 2.73
CA ARG A 300 11.35 -0.74 3.19
C ARG A 300 11.41 -0.72 4.72
N PHE A 301 12.59 -0.99 5.28
CA PHE A 301 12.88 -0.87 6.71
C PHE A 301 13.90 0.23 6.98
N GLN A 302 13.99 0.67 8.24
CA GLN A 302 15.15 1.35 8.80
C GLN A 302 16.05 0.32 9.49
N ASN A 303 17.36 0.59 9.56
CA ASN A 303 18.39 -0.32 10.09
C ASN A 303 18.12 -0.83 11.52
N ASP A 304 17.60 0.00 12.41
CA ASP A 304 17.35 -0.31 13.83
C ASP A 304 16.30 -1.42 14.04
N ARG A 305 15.47 -1.70 13.03
CA ARG A 305 14.48 -2.80 13.03
C ARG A 305 14.87 -3.95 12.11
N LEU A 306 16.03 -3.87 11.44
CA LEU A 306 16.47 -4.91 10.50
C LEU A 306 16.94 -6.17 11.25
N GLY A 307 17.67 -6.02 12.36
CA GLY A 307 18.17 -7.12 13.18
C GLY A 307 17.06 -8.04 13.71
N GLU A 308 16.01 -7.45 14.29
CA GLU A 308 14.84 -8.15 14.82
C GLU A 308 14.15 -9.01 13.75
N ILE A 309 13.91 -8.45 12.56
CA ILE A 309 13.18 -9.12 11.48
C ILE A 309 14.08 -10.16 10.78
N ALA A 310 15.40 -9.96 10.79
CA ALA A 310 16.39 -10.92 10.34
C ALA A 310 16.53 -12.12 11.29
N SER A 311 16.56 -11.91 12.61
CA SER A 311 16.70 -12.98 13.62
C SER A 311 15.43 -13.85 13.73
N LEU A 312 14.24 -13.25 13.55
CA LEU A 312 12.98 -13.97 13.30
C LEU A 312 13.00 -14.79 12.00
N GLY A 313 14.02 -14.61 11.16
CA GLY A 313 14.28 -15.43 9.98
C GLY A 313 13.36 -15.11 8.81
N TYR A 314 12.76 -13.92 8.74
CA TYR A 314 11.79 -13.55 7.71
C TYR A 314 12.39 -12.92 6.44
N LEU A 315 13.67 -12.55 6.45
CA LEU A 315 14.35 -11.89 5.33
C LEU A 315 15.20 -12.86 4.49
N GLU A 316 15.30 -12.57 3.19
CA GLU A 316 16.19 -13.27 2.25
C GLU A 316 17.64 -12.74 2.36
N PRO A 317 18.64 -13.60 2.62
CA PRO A 317 20.06 -13.24 2.52
C PRO A 317 20.44 -12.81 1.10
N LEU A 318 21.06 -11.64 0.95
CA LEU A 318 21.38 -11.05 -0.35
C LEU A 318 22.82 -11.29 -0.83
N ASP A 319 23.76 -11.72 0.03
CA ASP A 319 25.19 -11.86 -0.35
C ASP A 319 25.42 -12.79 -1.56
N SER A 320 24.58 -13.82 -1.73
CA SER A 320 24.66 -14.73 -2.90
C SER A 320 24.14 -14.11 -4.21
N ARG A 321 23.42 -12.99 -4.12
CA ARG A 321 22.85 -12.22 -5.24
C ARG A 321 23.69 -10.97 -5.57
N LEU A 322 24.57 -10.55 -4.65
CA LEU A 322 25.33 -9.30 -4.74
C LEU A 322 26.73 -9.52 -5.30
N ASP A 323 26.93 -9.06 -6.54
CA ASP A 323 28.27 -8.99 -7.13
C ASP A 323 29.11 -7.84 -6.51
N PRO A 324 30.45 -7.94 -6.51
CA PRO A 324 31.30 -6.90 -5.94
C PRO A 324 31.17 -5.52 -6.59
N SER A 325 30.71 -5.39 -7.84
CA SER A 325 30.50 -4.07 -8.46
C SER A 325 29.25 -3.39 -7.92
N THR A 326 28.19 -4.15 -7.63
CA THR A 326 26.99 -3.67 -6.93
C THR A 326 27.30 -3.24 -5.50
N ILE A 327 28.10 -4.03 -4.77
CA ILE A 327 28.56 -3.68 -3.41
C ILE A 327 29.33 -2.35 -3.42
N ASN A 328 30.23 -2.16 -4.38
CA ASN A 328 31.05 -0.94 -4.50
C ASN A 328 30.29 0.33 -4.93
N LEU A 329 28.97 0.27 -5.17
CA LEU A 329 28.16 1.45 -5.45
C LEU A 329 27.87 2.28 -4.19
N TYR A 330 27.79 1.64 -3.02
CA TYR A 330 27.35 2.23 -1.75
C TYR A 330 28.53 2.68 -0.87
N THR A 331 28.26 3.51 0.15
CA THR A 331 29.21 3.70 1.25
C THR A 331 29.35 2.41 2.07
N THR A 332 30.46 2.30 2.80
CA THR A 332 30.70 1.17 3.73
C THR A 332 29.59 1.12 4.77
N ASP A 333 29.33 2.27 5.38
CA ASP A 333 28.47 2.50 6.54
C ASP A 333 26.99 2.23 6.19
N ALA A 334 26.52 2.66 5.01
CA ALA A 334 25.17 2.37 4.55
C ALA A 334 24.95 0.89 4.18
N LEU A 335 26.00 0.13 3.85
CA LEU A 335 25.91 -1.32 3.73
C LEU A 335 26.09 -2.06 5.06
N ALA A 336 26.86 -1.50 6.00
CA ALA A 336 26.99 -2.02 7.36
C ALA A 336 25.65 -1.97 8.08
N ALA A 337 24.93 -0.85 8.01
CA ALA A 337 23.59 -0.69 8.55
C ALA A 337 22.55 -1.66 7.95
N MET A 338 22.82 -2.28 6.78
CA MET A 338 21.95 -3.27 6.12
C MET A 338 22.44 -4.72 6.32
N ARG A 339 23.43 -4.93 7.20
CA ARG A 339 24.08 -6.22 7.47
C ARG A 339 23.89 -6.65 8.92
N ILE A 340 23.30 -7.83 9.12
CA ILE A 340 23.08 -8.46 10.43
C ILE A 340 23.94 -9.72 10.48
N GLU A 341 24.74 -9.91 11.53
CA GLU A 341 25.63 -11.08 11.71
C GLU A 341 26.51 -11.38 10.47
N GLY A 342 27.04 -10.34 9.83
CA GLY A 342 27.86 -10.45 8.61
C GLY A 342 27.06 -10.70 7.31
N THR A 343 25.76 -10.93 7.37
CA THR A 343 24.87 -11.19 6.23
C THR A 343 24.11 -9.93 5.82
N ILE A 344 24.10 -9.56 4.53
CA ILE A 344 23.35 -8.43 4.00
C ILE A 344 21.90 -8.86 3.75
N TYR A 345 20.94 -8.15 4.34
CA TYR A 345 19.49 -8.46 4.23
C TYR A 345 18.67 -7.43 3.44
N ALA A 346 19.23 -6.26 3.17
CA ALA A 346 18.58 -5.18 2.43
C ALA A 346 19.57 -4.45 1.51
N LEU A 347 19.05 -3.75 0.49
CA LEU A 347 19.83 -2.74 -0.23
C LEU A 347 19.48 -1.33 0.29
N PRO A 348 20.47 -0.49 0.62
CA PRO A 348 20.22 0.83 1.20
C PRO A 348 19.75 1.81 0.12
N ALA A 349 18.65 2.52 0.39
CA ALA A 349 17.96 3.39 -0.55
C ALA A 349 18.18 4.89 -0.24
N THR A 350 18.04 5.26 1.03
CA THR A 350 18.22 6.63 1.54
C THR A 350 18.89 6.56 2.90
N GLN A 351 19.57 7.63 3.29
CA GLN A 351 19.97 7.86 4.67
C GLN A 351 19.59 9.27 5.10
N ASP A 352 19.34 9.46 6.39
CA ASP A 352 18.86 10.70 6.96
C ASP A 352 19.19 10.76 8.46
N LEU A 353 19.08 11.95 9.03
CA LEU A 353 19.46 12.25 10.41
C LEU A 353 18.87 13.59 10.85
N LEU A 354 18.80 13.79 12.16
CA LEU A 354 18.35 15.05 12.77
C LEU A 354 19.38 16.16 12.60
N ALA A 355 18.91 17.38 12.35
CA ALA A 355 19.68 18.62 12.41
C ALA A 355 18.88 19.71 13.13
N ILE A 356 19.51 20.84 13.45
CA ILE A 356 18.82 22.01 14.00
C ILE A 356 18.39 22.92 12.85
N ILE A 357 17.08 23.05 12.65
CA ILE A 357 16.48 23.93 11.65
C ILE A 357 16.06 25.24 12.33
N TYR A 358 16.45 26.38 11.76
CA TYR A 358 16.24 27.70 12.38
C TYR A 358 15.57 28.70 11.42
N ASN A 359 14.68 29.54 11.94
CA ASN A 359 13.95 30.58 11.19
C ASN A 359 14.75 31.89 11.22
N ARG A 360 15.32 32.30 10.07
CA ARG A 360 16.23 33.47 9.98
C ARG A 360 15.53 34.78 10.33
N ALA A 361 14.25 34.93 9.97
CA ALA A 361 13.50 36.15 10.22
C ALA A 361 13.33 36.41 11.73
N LEU A 362 13.12 35.36 12.53
CA LEU A 362 13.02 35.49 13.99
C LEU A 362 14.36 35.87 14.63
N PHE A 363 15.48 35.32 14.15
CA PHE A 363 16.82 35.74 14.56
C PHE A 363 17.10 37.20 14.20
N GLN A 364 16.81 37.61 12.96
CA GLN A 364 16.98 38.99 12.50
C GLN A 364 16.11 39.97 13.30
N ALA A 365 14.87 39.60 13.63
CA ALA A 365 13.96 40.42 14.44
C ALA A 365 14.34 40.48 15.94
N ALA A 366 15.20 39.59 16.42
CA ALA A 366 15.78 39.64 17.76
C ALA A 366 17.17 40.30 17.81
N GLY A 367 17.90 40.33 16.69
CA GLY A 367 19.30 40.75 16.64
C GLY A 367 20.28 39.66 17.11
N GLU A 368 19.83 38.41 17.24
CA GLU A 368 20.69 37.28 17.61
C GLU A 368 21.55 36.81 16.43
N PRO A 369 22.80 36.37 16.66
CA PRO A 369 23.61 35.73 15.63
C PRO A 369 22.98 34.39 15.23
N LEU A 370 22.99 34.08 13.94
CA LEU A 370 22.58 32.76 13.45
C LEU A 370 23.47 31.65 14.07
N PRO A 371 22.95 30.42 14.21
CA PRO A 371 23.75 29.27 14.66
C PRO A 371 25.00 29.09 13.80
N ARG A 372 26.12 28.72 14.45
CA ARG A 372 27.40 28.44 13.80
C ARG A 372 27.68 26.94 13.83
N ASP A 373 28.58 26.48 12.99
CA ASP A 373 28.95 25.06 12.96
C ASP A 373 29.72 24.62 14.23
N ASP A 374 30.30 25.57 14.98
CA ASP A 374 31.07 25.39 16.22
C ASP A 374 30.33 25.83 17.51
N TRP A 375 29.04 26.17 17.43
CA TRP A 375 28.26 26.64 18.59
C TRP A 375 28.07 25.59 19.70
N THR A 376 27.84 26.06 20.93
CA THR A 376 27.74 25.23 22.13
C THR A 376 26.30 25.10 22.67
N THR A 377 26.05 24.15 23.58
CA THR A 377 24.76 24.08 24.30
C THR A 377 24.46 25.35 25.11
N ASN A 378 25.50 26.04 25.62
CA ASN A 378 25.37 27.34 26.26
C ASN A 378 24.92 28.42 25.26
N ASP A 379 25.41 28.39 24.01
CA ASP A 379 24.91 29.27 22.94
C ASP A 379 23.46 28.95 22.59
N LEU A 380 23.12 27.67 22.40
CA LEU A 380 21.75 27.22 22.10
C LEU A 380 20.76 27.72 23.16
N VAL A 381 21.03 27.47 24.45
CA VAL A 381 20.17 27.89 25.57
C VAL A 381 20.06 29.42 25.63
N ARG A 382 21.16 30.16 25.49
CA ARG A 382 21.16 31.63 25.51
C ARG A 382 20.35 32.22 24.34
N ILE A 383 20.59 31.72 23.12
CA ILE A 383 19.91 32.16 21.89
C ILE A 383 18.43 31.84 21.98
N ALA A 384 18.07 30.62 22.38
CA ALA A 384 16.68 30.20 22.57
C ALA A 384 15.97 31.06 23.63
N THR A 385 16.63 31.35 24.77
CA THR A 385 16.07 32.24 25.81
C THR A 385 15.76 33.63 25.24
N ASN A 386 16.69 34.24 24.49
CA ASN A 386 16.50 35.56 23.89
C ASN A 386 15.45 35.59 22.75
N LEU A 387 15.19 34.44 22.12
CA LEU A 387 14.16 34.22 21.11
C LEU A 387 12.80 33.78 21.68
N THR A 388 12.70 33.54 22.99
CA THR A 388 11.45 33.11 23.64
C THR A 388 10.64 34.32 24.09
N ARG A 389 9.36 34.40 23.70
CA ARG A 389 8.45 35.53 23.95
C ARG A 389 7.01 35.01 24.11
N PRO A 390 6.04 35.79 24.63
CA PRO A 390 4.65 35.34 24.69
C PRO A 390 4.11 34.97 23.30
N GLY A 391 3.87 33.67 23.08
CA GLY A 391 3.45 33.11 21.78
C GLY A 391 4.59 32.79 20.79
N GLN A 392 5.85 32.81 21.21
CA GLN A 392 7.04 32.49 20.40
C GLN A 392 8.04 31.66 21.21
N TYR A 393 8.50 30.53 20.66
CA TYR A 393 9.39 29.58 21.32
C TYR A 393 10.82 29.68 20.76
N GLY A 394 11.82 29.63 21.63
CA GLY A 394 13.22 29.73 21.25
C GLY A 394 13.77 28.48 20.55
N PHE A 395 13.54 27.31 21.14
CA PHE A 395 13.94 26.01 20.62
C PHE A 395 12.97 24.93 21.08
N VAL A 396 12.36 24.20 20.15
CA VAL A 396 11.42 23.11 20.45
C VAL A 396 11.95 21.79 19.90
N THR A 397 11.98 20.76 20.75
CA THR A 397 12.36 19.38 20.38
C THR A 397 11.48 18.40 21.16
N PRO A 398 11.06 17.25 20.59
CA PRO A 398 10.28 16.23 21.30
C PRO A 398 11.05 15.70 22.49
N GLN A 399 10.56 15.95 23.71
CA GLN A 399 11.33 15.73 24.93
C GLN A 399 11.36 14.26 25.38
N THR A 400 10.27 13.53 25.16
CA THR A 400 10.14 12.13 25.61
C THR A 400 10.43 11.09 24.53
N ASN A 401 10.94 11.49 23.36
CA ASN A 401 11.20 10.58 22.24
C ASN A 401 12.70 10.21 22.18
N GLY A 402 13.00 8.92 22.32
CA GLY A 402 14.37 8.39 22.33
C GLY A 402 15.24 8.80 21.13
N TYR A 403 14.66 8.87 19.93
CA TYR A 403 15.38 9.27 18.70
C TYR A 403 15.81 10.74 18.73
N TYR A 404 15.00 11.60 19.36
CA TYR A 404 15.31 13.03 19.56
C TYR A 404 16.19 13.30 20.79
N TRP A 405 16.28 12.32 21.70
CA TRP A 405 17.18 12.31 22.85
C TRP A 405 18.60 11.83 22.51
N PHE A 406 18.74 10.82 21.64
CA PHE A 406 20.02 10.21 21.28
C PHE A 406 21.16 11.19 20.96
N PRO A 407 20.97 12.30 20.22
CA PRO A 407 22.07 13.23 19.97
C PRO A 407 22.68 13.79 21.26
N TRP A 408 21.86 14.01 22.29
CA TRP A 408 22.30 14.48 23.59
C TRP A 408 22.95 13.36 24.40
N LEU A 409 22.49 12.11 24.29
CA LEU A 409 23.12 10.94 24.91
C LEU A 409 24.60 10.85 24.53
N MET A 410 24.90 10.83 23.23
CA MET A 410 26.27 10.79 22.71
C MET A 410 27.07 12.02 23.12
N GLY A 411 26.49 13.22 23.01
CA GLY A 411 27.18 14.47 23.38
C GLY A 411 27.53 14.58 24.88
N TYR A 412 26.82 13.87 25.75
CA TYR A 412 27.15 13.76 27.17
C TYR A 412 28.09 12.58 27.48
N GLY A 413 28.43 11.75 26.50
CA GLY A 413 29.34 10.61 26.62
C GLY A 413 28.69 9.32 27.13
N GLY A 414 27.37 9.17 26.96
CA GLY A 414 26.66 7.90 27.15
C GLY A 414 26.41 7.19 25.81
N ASP A 415 25.89 5.97 25.88
CA ASP A 415 25.54 5.13 24.71
C ASP A 415 24.26 4.32 25.04
N ILE A 416 23.63 3.70 24.04
CA ILE A 416 22.59 2.67 24.25
C ILE A 416 23.25 1.35 24.67
N PHE A 417 24.39 0.98 24.08
CA PHE A 417 25.08 -0.28 24.36
C PHE A 417 26.56 -0.04 24.64
N THR A 418 27.15 -0.83 25.54
CA THR A 418 28.58 -0.73 25.87
C THR A 418 29.46 -1.67 25.02
N VAL A 419 28.84 -2.63 24.32
CA VAL A 419 29.47 -3.65 23.47
C VAL A 419 29.24 -3.42 21.96
N PRO A 420 30.24 -3.69 21.10
CA PRO A 420 30.13 -3.51 19.64
C PRO A 420 28.96 -4.29 19.02
N ASP A 421 28.35 -3.76 17.96
CA ASP A 421 27.16 -4.33 17.28
C ASP A 421 27.33 -5.79 16.77
N THR A 422 28.56 -6.32 16.75
CA THR A 422 28.90 -7.70 16.38
C THR A 422 28.95 -8.69 17.54
N GLU A 423 28.83 -8.21 18.78
CA GLU A 423 28.89 -9.02 20.01
C GLU A 423 27.47 -9.14 20.61
N PRO A 424 27.14 -10.26 21.27
CA PRO A 424 25.82 -10.43 21.91
C PRO A 424 25.69 -9.50 23.13
N ILE A 425 24.46 -9.38 23.63
CA ILE A 425 24.17 -8.86 24.97
C ILE A 425 24.10 -10.08 25.91
N ASP A 426 25.07 -10.22 26.79
CA ASP A 426 25.23 -11.32 27.75
C ASP A 426 24.67 -10.95 29.14
N ASP A 427 24.83 -9.70 29.62
CA ASP A 427 24.25 -9.21 30.89
C ASP A 427 23.84 -7.71 30.91
N ASP A 428 23.53 -7.17 32.11
CA ASP A 428 23.05 -5.79 32.30
C ASP A 428 24.13 -4.73 32.09
N SER A 429 25.42 -5.10 32.13
CA SER A 429 26.54 -4.19 31.88
C SER A 429 26.77 -3.87 30.39
N ASP A 430 26.13 -4.63 29.50
CA ASP A 430 26.17 -4.44 28.04
C ASP A 430 25.25 -3.30 27.55
N VAL A 431 24.39 -2.76 28.42
CA VAL A 431 23.46 -1.65 28.14
C VAL A 431 23.89 -0.37 28.87
N GLY A 432 23.83 0.78 28.19
CA GLY A 432 24.48 2.04 28.61
C GLY A 432 23.57 3.10 29.22
N LEU A 433 22.29 2.80 29.50
CA LEU A 433 21.32 3.80 29.97
C LEU A 433 21.53 4.15 31.45
N ASN A 434 22.01 3.21 32.27
CA ASN A 434 22.26 3.36 33.71
C ASN A 434 23.38 4.35 34.11
N THR A 435 23.99 5.09 33.18
CA THR A 435 25.17 5.93 33.45
C THR A 435 24.84 7.34 33.95
N ASN A 436 25.82 8.05 34.54
CA ASN A 436 25.65 9.45 34.93
C ASN A 436 25.62 10.40 33.71
N GLU A 437 26.11 9.90 32.59
CA GLU A 437 26.25 10.56 31.29
C GLU A 437 24.87 10.56 30.60
N SER A 438 24.26 9.38 30.50
CA SER A 438 22.86 9.18 30.08
C SER A 438 21.90 10.00 30.96
N ALA A 439 22.05 9.96 32.29
CA ALA A 439 21.24 10.75 33.21
C ALA A 439 21.41 12.27 33.05
N ARG A 440 22.61 12.78 32.72
CA ARG A 440 22.83 14.21 32.46
C ARG A 440 22.21 14.66 31.12
N SER A 441 22.23 13.82 30.10
CA SER A 441 21.66 14.17 28.78
C SER A 441 20.13 14.36 28.81
N VAL A 442 19.39 13.52 29.54
CA VAL A 442 17.94 13.70 29.74
C VAL A 442 17.65 14.92 30.61
N LEU A 443 18.46 15.18 31.65
CA LEU A 443 18.31 16.38 32.48
C LEU A 443 18.56 17.67 31.68
N PHE A 444 19.46 17.65 30.68
CA PHE A 444 19.60 18.74 29.73
C PHE A 444 18.30 18.96 28.93
N MET A 445 17.69 17.93 28.36
CA MET A 445 16.41 18.08 27.64
C MET A 445 15.27 18.56 28.55
N HIS A 446 15.17 18.02 29.76
CA HIS A 446 14.22 18.45 30.80
C HIS A 446 14.39 19.96 31.12
N SER A 447 15.63 20.45 31.21
CA SER A 447 15.92 21.86 31.50
C SER A 447 15.35 22.85 30.47
N LEU A 448 15.21 22.45 29.21
CA LEU A 448 14.70 23.31 28.12
C LEU A 448 13.27 23.81 28.40
N ASP A 449 12.41 22.93 28.93
CA ASP A 449 11.07 23.30 29.41
C ASP A 449 11.12 23.78 30.87
N LYS A 450 11.64 22.97 31.81
CA LYS A 450 11.44 23.21 33.25
C LYS A 450 12.25 24.36 33.84
N VAL A 451 13.40 24.70 33.25
CA VAL A 451 14.35 25.69 33.80
C VAL A 451 14.51 26.90 32.89
N HIS A 452 14.54 26.69 31.58
CA HIS A 452 14.76 27.74 30.58
C HIS A 452 13.47 28.21 29.90
N HIS A 453 12.38 27.42 29.98
CA HIS A 453 11.07 27.72 29.41
C HIS A 453 11.09 28.09 27.91
N VAL A 454 12.04 27.57 27.13
CA VAL A 454 12.26 27.99 25.72
C VAL A 454 11.29 27.34 24.72
N MET A 455 10.36 26.54 25.23
CA MET A 455 9.41 25.70 24.50
C MET A 455 8.11 25.57 25.30
N PHE A 456 7.12 24.93 24.71
CA PHE A 456 5.92 24.50 25.42
C PHE A 456 6.11 23.11 26.06
N PRO A 457 5.35 22.77 27.12
CA PRO A 457 5.45 21.48 27.81
C PRO A 457 5.23 20.27 26.87
N ASN A 458 6.13 19.30 26.93
CA ASN A 458 6.17 18.02 26.18
C ASN A 458 5.61 18.07 24.74
N PRO A 459 6.34 18.64 23.77
CA PRO A 459 5.95 18.59 22.37
C PRO A 459 6.10 17.18 21.79
N GLY A 460 5.17 16.77 20.93
CA GLY A 460 5.43 15.75 19.91
C GLY A 460 6.04 16.38 18.64
N GLU A 461 6.42 15.55 17.66
CA GLU A 461 6.95 16.03 16.37
C GLU A 461 5.97 16.92 15.61
N ASP A 462 4.72 16.50 15.41
CA ASP A 462 3.73 17.33 14.70
C ASP A 462 3.38 18.64 15.44
N PRO A 463 3.20 18.68 16.78
CA PRO A 463 3.10 19.93 17.53
C PRO A 463 4.31 20.86 17.36
N MET A 464 5.54 20.34 17.52
CA MET A 464 6.78 21.10 17.32
C MET A 464 6.82 21.73 15.92
N LEU A 465 6.58 20.92 14.90
CA LEU A 465 6.61 21.35 13.51
C LEU A 465 5.49 22.33 13.19
N THR A 466 4.28 22.15 13.75
CA THR A 466 3.15 23.09 13.58
C THR A 466 3.49 24.49 14.10
N GLU A 467 4.19 24.60 15.22
CA GLU A 467 4.62 25.90 15.75
C GLU A 467 5.81 26.49 14.95
N PHE A 468 6.62 25.69 14.26
CA PHE A 468 7.64 26.19 13.31
C PHE A 468 7.04 26.66 11.98
N LEU A 469 6.14 25.87 11.38
CA LEU A 469 5.43 26.19 10.13
C LEU A 469 4.50 27.40 10.28
N SER A 470 4.02 27.69 11.50
CA SER A 470 3.28 28.92 11.81
C SER A 470 4.17 30.10 12.23
N GLY A 471 5.50 29.97 12.12
CA GLY A 471 6.46 31.05 12.36
C GLY A 471 6.64 31.45 13.82
N LYS A 472 6.34 30.56 14.78
CA LYS A 472 6.44 30.83 16.22
C LYS A 472 7.62 30.15 16.89
N ALA A 473 8.07 28.98 16.42
CA ALA A 473 9.31 28.37 16.88
C ALA A 473 10.49 28.95 16.10
N ALA A 474 11.50 29.48 16.79
CA ALA A 474 12.69 30.06 16.18
C ALA A 474 13.73 29.00 15.79
N MET A 475 13.79 27.89 16.52
CA MET A 475 14.56 26.69 16.21
C MET A 475 13.73 25.44 16.48
N ILE A 476 13.92 24.40 15.67
CA ILE A 476 13.44 23.04 15.93
C ILE A 476 14.52 22.00 15.61
N THR A 477 14.41 20.81 16.20
CA THR A 477 15.12 19.63 15.72
C THR A 477 14.25 18.89 14.70
N THR A 478 14.74 18.62 13.50
CA THR A 478 14.13 17.62 12.58
C THR A 478 15.10 17.24 11.44
N GLY A 479 14.73 16.27 10.61
CA GLY A 479 15.52 15.80 9.47
C GLY A 479 14.99 16.25 8.09
N PRO A 480 15.56 15.72 6.98
CA PRO A 480 15.22 16.14 5.61
C PRO A 480 13.74 15.94 5.26
N TRP A 481 13.09 14.90 5.79
CA TRP A 481 11.69 14.55 5.53
C TRP A 481 10.69 15.70 5.76
N ASN A 482 10.97 16.62 6.70
CA ASN A 482 10.11 17.77 6.97
C ASN A 482 10.51 19.05 6.20
N ILE A 483 11.67 19.12 5.54
CA ILE A 483 12.05 20.26 4.70
C ILE A 483 11.00 20.54 3.60
N PRO A 484 10.46 19.53 2.88
CA PRO A 484 9.29 19.69 2.01
C PRO A 484 8.10 20.46 2.58
N ARG A 485 7.81 20.33 3.88
CA ARG A 485 6.71 21.02 4.57
C ARG A 485 7.11 22.46 4.93
N ILE A 486 8.37 22.66 5.31
CA ILE A 486 8.96 23.96 5.68
C ILE A 486 9.05 24.89 4.46
N GLU A 487 9.51 24.38 3.32
CA GLU A 487 9.46 25.08 2.03
C GLU A 487 8.04 25.50 1.66
N GLY A 488 7.07 24.59 1.82
CA GLY A 488 5.66 24.83 1.52
C GLY A 488 4.94 25.82 2.44
N ALA A 489 5.56 26.19 3.56
CA ALA A 489 5.11 27.24 4.48
C ALA A 489 5.85 28.58 4.27
N GLU A 490 6.68 28.70 3.22
CA GLU A 490 7.44 29.92 2.85
C GLU A 490 8.34 30.48 3.99
N ILE A 491 8.77 29.63 4.93
CA ILE A 491 9.69 30.01 6.01
C ILE A 491 11.10 30.24 5.46
N ASP A 492 11.72 31.38 5.74
CA ASP A 492 13.16 31.57 5.52
C ASP A 492 13.95 30.80 6.58
N TYR A 493 14.45 29.62 6.21
CA TYR A 493 15.11 28.70 7.12
C TYR A 493 16.62 28.56 6.86
N GLY A 494 17.32 28.07 7.87
CA GLY A 494 18.67 27.52 7.75
C GLY A 494 18.82 26.22 8.52
N ILE A 495 19.90 25.50 8.22
CA ILE A 495 20.23 24.20 8.80
C ILE A 495 21.58 24.31 9.48
N ALA A 496 21.65 23.98 10.76
CA ALA A 496 22.86 23.97 11.58
C ALA A 496 23.12 22.57 12.14
N PRO A 497 24.40 22.18 12.29
CA PRO A 497 24.71 20.96 13.00
C PRO A 497 24.35 21.11 14.49
N TYR A 498 24.06 19.98 15.13
CA TYR A 498 23.93 19.89 16.57
C TYR A 498 25.14 20.50 17.30
N PRO A 499 24.92 21.20 18.43
CA PRO A 499 25.96 21.94 19.12
C PRO A 499 26.94 21.03 19.87
N ILE A 500 28.05 21.63 20.29
CA ILE A 500 29.01 21.03 21.22
C ILE A 500 28.44 21.13 22.65
N VAL A 501 28.37 20.00 23.35
CA VAL A 501 27.95 19.95 24.76
C VAL A 501 29.01 20.62 25.63
N SER A 502 28.62 21.73 26.23
CA SER A 502 29.54 22.66 26.92
C SER A 502 30.23 22.05 28.15
N GLU A 503 29.68 20.96 28.70
CA GLU A 503 30.20 20.26 29.87
C GLU A 503 31.28 19.22 29.52
N THR A 504 31.15 18.56 28.37
CA THR A 504 32.02 17.46 27.93
C THR A 504 33.04 17.87 26.87
N GLY A 505 32.73 18.92 26.10
CA GLY A 505 33.46 19.29 24.87
C GLY A 505 33.20 18.37 23.68
N GLN A 506 32.31 17.38 23.82
CA GLN A 506 31.90 16.47 22.75
C GLN A 506 30.75 17.09 21.95
N ARG A 507 30.56 16.69 20.69
CA ARG A 507 29.40 17.14 19.90
C ARG A 507 28.18 16.29 20.25
N ALA A 508 27.00 16.88 20.22
CA ALA A 508 25.77 16.08 20.22
C ALA A 508 25.62 15.38 18.85
N GLU A 509 25.68 14.04 18.83
CA GLU A 509 25.82 13.26 17.59
C GLU A 509 24.51 12.54 17.24
N PRO A 510 23.72 13.02 16.26
CA PRO A 510 22.53 12.30 15.81
C PRO A 510 22.93 11.03 15.07
N VAL A 511 22.19 9.94 15.30
CA VAL A 511 22.29 8.72 14.52
C VAL A 511 22.07 8.95 13.02
N LEU A 512 22.88 8.32 12.18
CA LEU A 512 22.63 8.21 10.74
C LEU A 512 21.66 7.04 10.46
N GLY A 513 20.38 7.36 10.27
CA GLY A 513 19.33 6.40 9.92
C GLY A 513 19.39 6.00 8.46
N VAL A 514 19.68 4.73 8.20
CA VAL A 514 19.72 4.16 6.84
C VAL A 514 18.44 3.37 6.60
N LYS A 515 17.70 3.76 5.56
CA LYS A 515 16.53 3.01 5.10
C LYS A 515 16.85 2.22 3.84
N GLY A 516 16.45 0.95 3.80
CA GLY A 516 16.69 0.06 2.66
C GLY A 516 15.55 -0.91 2.41
N PHE A 517 15.58 -1.54 1.24
CA PHE A 517 14.58 -2.52 0.83
C PHE A 517 15.08 -3.95 1.03
N ALA A 518 14.33 -4.72 1.83
CA ALA A 518 14.55 -6.15 2.06
C ALA A 518 13.53 -6.99 1.29
N ILE A 519 13.88 -8.25 0.99
CA ILE A 519 13.02 -9.22 0.31
C ILE A 519 12.49 -10.23 1.34
N TRP A 520 11.20 -10.55 1.30
CA TRP A 520 10.63 -11.57 2.18
C TRP A 520 11.08 -12.99 1.77
N LYS A 521 11.58 -13.76 2.74
CA LYS A 521 12.21 -15.08 2.54
C LYS A 521 11.29 -16.14 1.93
N LEU A 522 9.97 -15.96 2.00
CA LEU A 522 8.97 -16.85 1.41
C LEU A 522 8.27 -16.25 0.17
N SER A 523 8.76 -15.13 -0.36
CA SER A 523 8.29 -14.60 -1.65
C SER A 523 8.51 -15.63 -2.76
N SER A 524 7.54 -15.74 -3.66
CA SER A 524 7.60 -16.59 -4.86
C SER A 524 8.23 -15.91 -6.07
N VAL A 525 8.56 -14.61 -5.97
CA VAL A 525 9.06 -13.76 -7.07
C VAL A 525 10.42 -13.12 -6.74
N LYS A 526 11.26 -13.80 -5.96
CA LYS A 526 12.50 -13.24 -5.38
C LYS A 526 13.47 -12.62 -6.40
N ASP A 527 13.53 -13.16 -7.61
CA ASP A 527 14.45 -12.65 -8.63
C ASP A 527 13.94 -11.33 -9.23
N ASP A 528 12.63 -11.20 -9.38
CA ASP A 528 11.96 -9.95 -9.77
C ASP A 528 11.97 -8.93 -8.62
N ALA A 529 11.83 -9.39 -7.38
CA ALA A 529 12.02 -8.58 -6.17
C ALA A 529 13.46 -8.03 -6.08
N PHE A 530 14.46 -8.86 -6.41
CA PHE A 530 15.87 -8.46 -6.42
C PHE A 530 16.19 -7.47 -7.55
N ASP A 531 15.67 -7.70 -8.76
CA ASP A 531 15.74 -6.76 -9.88
C ASP A 531 15.10 -5.41 -9.52
N PHE A 532 13.92 -5.42 -8.90
CA PHE A 532 13.25 -4.22 -8.39
C PHE A 532 14.10 -3.49 -7.35
N ILE A 533 14.54 -4.16 -6.26
CA ILE A 533 15.31 -3.45 -5.23
C ILE A 533 16.64 -2.91 -5.77
N LYS A 534 17.31 -3.63 -6.67
CA LYS A 534 18.54 -3.17 -7.33
C LYS A 534 18.31 -1.97 -8.26
N PHE A 535 17.13 -1.86 -8.89
CA PHE A 535 16.76 -0.68 -9.65
C PHE A 535 16.50 0.52 -8.73
N VAL A 536 15.62 0.37 -7.73
CA VAL A 536 15.19 1.52 -6.90
C VAL A 536 16.27 2.06 -5.97
N THR A 537 17.25 1.23 -5.61
CA THR A 537 18.43 1.64 -4.82
C THR A 537 19.62 2.07 -5.70
N SER A 538 19.48 2.06 -7.03
CA SER A 538 20.59 2.43 -7.91
C SER A 538 21.00 3.90 -7.77
N PRO A 539 22.29 4.26 -7.89
CA PRO A 539 22.78 5.64 -7.75
C PRO A 539 22.03 6.66 -8.61
N ALA A 540 21.62 6.26 -9.81
CA ALA A 540 20.89 7.11 -10.74
C ALA A 540 19.45 7.41 -10.27
N GLU A 541 18.77 6.46 -9.62
CA GLU A 541 17.43 6.70 -9.07
C GLU A 541 17.49 7.39 -7.70
N GLN A 542 18.46 7.06 -6.83
CA GLN A 542 18.68 7.80 -5.58
C GLN A 542 18.95 9.29 -5.82
N LYS A 543 19.78 9.63 -6.82
CA LYS A 543 20.06 11.03 -7.19
C LYS A 543 18.79 11.77 -7.62
N LYS A 544 17.90 11.12 -8.37
CA LYS A 544 16.60 11.67 -8.79
C LYS A 544 15.65 11.83 -7.61
N PHE A 545 15.68 10.90 -6.65
CA PHE A 545 14.89 10.96 -5.43
C PHE A 545 15.28 12.17 -4.57
N ALA A 546 16.58 12.31 -4.30
CA ALA A 546 17.13 13.38 -3.47
C ALA A 546 16.96 14.78 -4.09
N LEU A 547 17.22 14.94 -5.41
CA LEU A 547 17.16 16.24 -6.10
C LEU A 547 15.80 16.57 -6.72
N GLY A 548 14.98 15.55 -7.01
CA GLY A 548 13.71 15.67 -7.74
C GLY A 548 13.90 15.64 -9.26
N VAL A 549 12.88 15.16 -9.97
CA VAL A 549 12.80 15.16 -11.44
C VAL A 549 11.38 15.44 -11.93
N ASP A 550 11.26 15.79 -13.21
CA ASP A 550 9.99 15.89 -13.93
C ASP A 550 8.92 16.72 -13.19
N GLY A 551 9.35 17.88 -12.66
CA GLY A 551 8.48 18.84 -11.97
C GLY A 551 8.12 18.52 -10.51
N VAL A 552 8.64 17.44 -9.92
CA VAL A 552 8.55 17.21 -8.46
C VAL A 552 9.84 17.71 -7.79
N PRO A 553 9.77 18.56 -6.75
CA PRO A 553 10.94 18.90 -5.95
C PRO A 553 11.45 17.67 -5.18
N GLY A 554 12.77 17.53 -5.07
CA GLY A 554 13.38 16.40 -4.35
C GLY A 554 12.99 16.31 -2.89
N THR A 555 13.22 15.13 -2.31
CA THR A 555 13.00 14.89 -0.88
C THR A 555 14.07 15.54 0.00
N ASN A 556 15.25 15.77 -0.57
CA ASN A 556 16.50 16.13 0.12
C ASN A 556 17.05 15.06 1.08
N ASP A 557 16.55 13.81 1.02
CA ASP A 557 17.20 12.68 1.70
C ASP A 557 18.62 12.48 1.16
N LEU A 558 19.53 12.02 2.02
CA LEU A 558 20.91 11.79 1.60
C LEU A 558 20.99 10.49 0.80
N PRO A 559 21.63 10.49 -0.39
CA PRO A 559 21.91 9.24 -1.09
C PRO A 559 22.95 8.39 -0.35
N THR A 560 22.80 7.08 -0.43
CA THR A 560 23.71 6.07 0.16
C THR A 560 24.82 5.63 -0.80
N TYR A 561 24.80 6.12 -2.05
CA TYR A 561 25.81 5.80 -3.05
C TYR A 561 27.12 6.58 -2.83
N ARG A 562 28.27 5.88 -2.91
CA ARG A 562 29.59 6.41 -2.54
C ARG A 562 30.01 7.66 -3.33
N ALA A 563 29.55 7.77 -4.57
CA ALA A 563 29.87 8.93 -5.42
C ALA A 563 29.07 10.20 -5.07
N ALA A 564 28.04 10.15 -4.22
CA ALA A 564 27.24 11.32 -3.84
C ALA A 564 28.10 12.41 -3.18
N PHE A 565 29.09 11.99 -2.38
CA PHE A 565 30.07 12.84 -1.70
C PHE A 565 31.06 13.57 -2.64
N THR A 566 31.03 13.26 -3.94
CA THR A 566 31.80 13.95 -5.00
C THR A 566 30.94 14.37 -6.19
N ASP A 567 29.61 14.22 -6.09
CA ASP A 567 28.66 14.54 -7.15
C ASP A 567 28.33 16.03 -7.11
N ALA A 568 28.65 16.75 -8.20
CA ALA A 568 28.53 18.20 -8.25
C ALA A 568 27.10 18.72 -8.06
N ASP A 569 26.08 17.97 -8.48
CA ASP A 569 24.68 18.40 -8.35
C ASP A 569 24.16 18.16 -6.92
N ILE A 570 24.61 17.08 -6.28
CA ILE A 570 24.34 16.77 -4.87
C ILE A 570 24.99 17.83 -3.96
N LEU A 571 26.26 18.14 -4.20
CA LEU A 571 27.01 19.14 -3.42
C LEU A 571 26.54 20.58 -3.67
N ALA A 572 25.91 20.86 -4.82
CA ALA A 572 25.32 22.17 -5.13
C ALA A 572 23.94 22.40 -4.47
N ASN A 573 23.25 21.35 -4.00
CA ASN A 573 21.98 21.50 -3.28
C ASN A 573 22.27 22.08 -1.86
N PRO A 574 21.68 23.24 -1.48
CA PRO A 574 21.98 23.91 -0.21
C PRO A 574 21.36 23.25 1.02
N VAL A 575 20.40 22.33 0.84
CA VAL A 575 19.81 21.52 1.91
C VAL A 575 20.66 20.28 2.14
N ILE A 576 20.87 19.50 1.07
CA ILE A 576 21.62 18.23 1.11
C ILE A 576 23.06 18.46 1.59
N SER A 577 23.75 19.50 1.10
CA SER A 577 25.11 19.83 1.55
C SER A 577 25.21 20.17 3.05
N ARG A 578 24.13 20.66 3.68
CA ARG A 578 24.10 20.92 5.14
C ARG A 578 23.75 19.69 5.96
N PHE A 579 22.91 18.78 5.45
CA PHE A 579 22.72 17.46 6.06
C PHE A 579 23.96 16.56 5.89
N LEU A 580 24.69 16.65 4.77
CA LEU A 580 25.99 16.01 4.59
C LEU A 580 27.04 16.52 5.59
N LEU A 581 27.02 17.81 5.93
CA LEU A 581 27.86 18.34 7.02
C LEU A 581 27.45 17.77 8.38
N GLN A 582 26.15 17.71 8.69
CA GLN A 582 25.67 17.05 9.91
C GLN A 582 26.04 15.55 9.94
N ALA A 583 26.09 14.87 8.80
CA ALA A 583 26.51 13.47 8.69
C ALA A 583 28.04 13.27 8.81
N SER A 584 28.84 14.34 8.79
CA SER A 584 30.24 14.29 9.25
C SER A 584 30.39 14.38 10.77
N PHE A 585 29.26 14.44 11.49
CA PHE A 585 29.13 14.57 12.95
C PHE A 585 28.06 13.61 13.52
N SER A 586 27.76 12.52 12.83
CA SER A 586 26.79 11.51 13.23
C SER A 586 27.46 10.23 13.67
N SER A 587 26.97 9.62 14.75
CA SER A 587 27.32 8.25 15.12
C SER A 587 26.63 7.25 14.19
N GLU A 588 27.21 6.05 14.05
CA GLU A 588 26.52 4.92 13.43
C GLU A 588 25.30 4.54 14.29
N PHE A 589 24.24 4.06 13.63
CA PHE A 589 22.98 3.71 14.30
C PHE A 589 22.94 2.19 14.51
N PRO A 590 22.97 1.69 15.76
CA PRO A 590 22.89 0.26 16.05
C PRO A 590 21.80 -0.47 15.26
N SER A 591 22.16 -1.65 14.79
CA SER A 591 21.37 -2.52 13.90
C SER A 591 21.12 -3.91 14.50
N ARG A 592 21.80 -4.22 15.61
CA ARG A 592 21.63 -5.47 16.37
C ARG A 592 20.16 -5.78 16.73
N PRO A 593 19.75 -7.05 16.84
CA PRO A 593 18.35 -7.44 17.03
C PRO A 593 17.63 -6.80 18.23
N GLU A 594 18.38 -6.45 19.27
CA GLU A 594 17.86 -5.92 20.53
C GLU A 594 17.35 -4.47 20.41
N MET A 595 17.74 -3.73 19.36
CA MET A 595 17.24 -2.37 19.11
C MET A 595 15.71 -2.29 18.97
N GLY A 596 15.05 -3.36 18.52
CA GLY A 596 13.59 -3.46 18.49
C GLY A 596 12.94 -3.32 19.87
N ARG A 597 13.68 -3.59 20.96
CA ARG A 597 13.22 -3.47 22.35
C ARG A 597 13.53 -2.11 22.99
N VAL A 598 14.46 -1.33 22.46
CA VAL A 598 14.97 -0.12 23.13
C VAL A 598 13.96 1.03 23.19
N TRP A 599 13.19 1.25 22.11
CA TRP A 599 12.43 2.50 21.96
C TRP A 599 11.28 2.70 22.96
N GLY A 600 10.63 1.62 23.40
CA GLY A 600 9.54 1.69 24.39
C GLY A 600 10.07 2.14 25.76
N PRO A 601 10.92 1.33 26.42
CA PRO A 601 11.47 1.64 27.74
C PRO A 601 12.23 2.97 27.77
N VAL A 602 12.95 3.36 26.70
CA VAL A 602 13.55 4.70 26.62
C VAL A 602 12.49 5.81 26.57
N THR A 603 11.39 5.64 25.82
CA THR A 603 10.30 6.63 25.77
C THR A 603 9.62 6.78 27.13
N ASP A 604 9.41 5.67 27.84
CA ASP A 604 8.78 5.67 29.16
C ASP A 604 9.73 6.25 30.23
N ALA A 605 11.03 5.92 30.22
CA ALA A 605 12.05 6.54 31.07
C ALA A 605 12.11 8.07 30.90
N LEU A 606 12.19 8.54 29.65
CA LEU A 606 12.20 9.97 29.35
C LEU A 606 10.89 10.66 29.78
N THR A 607 9.75 9.97 29.70
CA THR A 607 8.45 10.45 30.17
C THR A 607 8.42 10.59 31.70
N PHE A 608 8.81 9.56 32.44
CA PHE A 608 8.86 9.62 33.91
C PHE A 608 9.84 10.68 34.43
N ILE A 609 10.99 10.88 33.77
CA ILE A 609 11.97 11.92 34.14
C ILE A 609 11.44 13.31 33.79
N TYR A 610 10.67 13.46 32.71
CA TYR A 610 10.02 14.72 32.35
C TYR A 610 8.86 15.11 33.31
N GLU A 611 8.15 14.13 33.88
CA GLU A 611 7.09 14.35 34.87
C GLU A 611 7.61 14.56 36.31
N ALA A 612 8.86 14.18 36.60
CA ALA A 612 9.48 14.38 37.89
C ALA A 612 9.65 15.87 38.25
N VAL A 613 9.57 16.18 39.55
CA VAL A 613 9.78 17.54 40.07
C VAL A 613 11.23 17.69 40.52
N ASP A 614 11.98 18.57 39.87
CA ASP A 614 13.39 18.85 40.10
C ASP A 614 14.30 17.60 40.25
N PRO A 615 14.22 16.61 39.33
CA PRO A 615 14.99 15.37 39.41
C PRO A 615 16.50 15.62 39.43
N THR A 616 17.22 14.91 40.31
CA THR A 616 18.69 14.91 40.32
C THR A 616 19.25 13.88 39.34
N VAL A 617 20.56 13.94 39.08
CA VAL A 617 21.29 12.90 38.33
C VAL A 617 21.04 11.50 38.92
N SER A 618 20.88 11.37 40.25
CA SER A 618 20.62 10.07 40.87
C SER A 618 19.21 9.55 40.63
N ASP A 619 18.22 10.44 40.50
CA ASP A 619 16.82 10.08 40.28
C ASP A 619 16.60 9.73 38.80
N ALA A 620 17.11 10.56 37.90
CA ALA A 620 17.09 10.31 36.46
C ALA A 620 17.80 9.00 36.10
N ARG A 621 18.95 8.71 36.71
CA ARG A 621 19.67 7.45 36.52
C ARG A 621 18.91 6.25 37.07
N ALA A 622 18.28 6.38 38.24
CA ALA A 622 17.49 5.29 38.82
C ALA A 622 16.26 4.92 37.96
N ILE A 623 15.64 5.90 37.30
CA ILE A 623 14.57 5.66 36.32
C ILE A 623 15.13 4.98 35.06
N LEU A 624 16.25 5.47 34.51
CA LEU A 624 16.89 4.83 33.35
C LEU A 624 17.26 3.36 33.63
N THR A 625 17.83 3.05 34.80
CA THR A 625 18.11 1.66 35.24
C THR A 625 16.85 0.81 35.42
N GLN A 626 15.69 1.40 35.72
CA GLN A 626 14.44 0.64 35.83
C GLN A 626 13.99 0.11 34.46
N GLU A 627 13.97 1.00 33.47
CA GLU A 627 13.49 0.69 32.11
C GLU A 627 14.53 -0.10 31.28
N GLU A 628 15.81 0.05 31.60
CA GLU A 628 16.92 -0.74 31.02
C GLU A 628 16.71 -2.25 31.19
N MET A 629 16.11 -2.70 32.30
CA MET A 629 15.81 -4.12 32.55
C MET A 629 14.89 -4.72 31.48
N GLU A 630 13.97 -3.95 30.89
CA GLU A 630 13.06 -4.45 29.84
C GLU A 630 13.77 -4.64 28.49
N ILE A 631 14.97 -4.06 28.31
CA ILE A 631 15.72 -4.11 27.05
C ILE A 631 16.49 -5.43 26.92
N TYR A 632 17.05 -5.98 28.00
CA TYR A 632 17.78 -7.26 27.95
C TYR A 632 16.91 -8.48 28.33
N GLY A 633 16.09 -8.41 29.38
CA GLY A 633 15.00 -9.38 29.69
C GLY A 633 15.06 -10.09 31.04
#